data_AF-A0A2D9I7W5-F1
#
_entry.id   AF-A0A2D9I7W5-F1
#
_cell.length_a   1.000
_cell.length_b   1.000
_cell.length_c   1.000
_cell.angle_alpha   90.00
_cell.angle_beta   90.00
_cell.angle_gamma   90.00
#
_symmetry.space_group_name_H-M   'P 1'
#
loop_
_entity.id
_entity.type
_entity.pdbx_description
1 polymer ?
#
loop_
_entity_poly.entity_id
_entity_poly.type
_entity_poly.pdbx_seq_one_letter_code
_entity_poly.pdbx_strand_id
1 'polypeptide(L)'
;MLGFLNLDMRLYKIIILLIVFGHNFLNAQTNDDEGTKIDLNNVNVQVKALPTIFLFGQQYTFRERDNFIRGILKSKWFLKDLSISLDLEEFYTNRVFRFNHKGKVELLLKSKKLPTNNKYNSFFVDGAAYSDLNITRLISSIKEVRIDSIQESIVLRKILLNELVELNNEISDIQVSIDKYKEVYDDVVLSKRLSDKKFKQIEGLEKLSILQKNYRGLKRKVTRNRLKMESIALLVVSIY
;
A
#
# COMPACT_ATOMS: atom_id res chain seq x y z
N MET A 1 16.33 87.36 -37.93
CA MET A 1 15.34 87.07 -36.87
C MET A 1 14.58 85.74 -37.12
N LEU A 2 15.28 84.61 -37.31
CA LEU A 2 14.65 83.28 -37.36
C LEU A 2 15.39 82.23 -36.51
N GLY A 3 16.62 82.54 -36.06
CA GLY A 3 17.41 81.67 -35.19
C GLY A 3 16.99 81.69 -33.71
N PHE A 4 16.52 82.83 -33.19
CA PHE A 4 16.12 82.96 -31.78
C PHE A 4 14.82 82.21 -31.46
N LEU A 5 13.81 82.27 -32.33
CA LEU A 5 12.54 81.53 -32.17
C LEU A 5 12.71 80.00 -32.17
N ASN A 6 13.72 79.48 -32.88
CA ASN A 6 13.94 78.04 -33.01
C ASN A 6 14.72 77.46 -31.81
N LEU A 7 15.49 78.30 -31.09
CA LEU A 7 16.18 77.91 -29.86
C LEU A 7 15.19 77.80 -28.69
N ASP A 8 14.26 78.75 -28.57
CA ASP A 8 13.23 78.76 -27.52
C ASP A 8 12.33 77.52 -27.61
N MET A 9 11.86 77.16 -28.81
CA MET A 9 11.00 75.99 -29.02
C MET A 9 11.68 74.65 -28.69
N ARG A 10 13.01 74.56 -28.83
CA ARG A 10 13.80 73.37 -28.44
C ARG A 10 13.99 73.30 -26.92
N LEU A 11 14.19 74.45 -26.27
CA LEU A 11 14.30 74.54 -24.82
C LEU A 11 12.97 74.14 -24.13
N TYR A 12 11.83 74.62 -24.63
CA TYR A 12 10.52 74.26 -24.10
C TYR A 12 10.21 72.76 -24.25
N LYS A 13 10.62 72.12 -25.36
CA LYS A 13 10.46 70.67 -25.52
C LYS A 13 11.28 69.86 -24.51
N ILE A 14 12.50 70.30 -24.20
CA ILE A 14 13.37 69.64 -23.21
C ILE A 14 12.81 69.81 -21.80
N ILE A 15 12.29 71.00 -21.47
CA ILE A 15 11.67 71.28 -20.18
C ILE A 15 10.40 70.43 -19.97
N ILE A 16 9.54 70.32 -21.00
CA ILE A 16 8.34 69.48 -20.93
C ILE A 16 8.71 67.99 -20.77
N LEU A 17 9.74 67.52 -21.48
CA LEU A 17 10.20 66.13 -21.35
C LEU A 17 10.75 65.84 -19.94
N LEU A 18 11.48 66.79 -19.33
CA LEU A 18 11.98 66.68 -17.96
C LEU A 18 10.85 66.68 -16.91
N ILE A 19 9.80 67.48 -17.10
CA ILE A 19 8.64 67.51 -16.19
C ILE A 19 7.87 66.18 -16.27
N VAL A 20 7.66 65.62 -17.48
CA VAL A 20 6.99 64.33 -17.65
C VAL A 20 7.84 63.18 -17.08
N PHE A 21 9.17 63.23 -17.22
CA PHE A 21 10.05 62.21 -16.64
C PHE A 21 10.11 62.32 -15.10
N GLY A 22 10.11 63.53 -14.54
CA GLY A 22 10.06 63.77 -13.10
C GLY A 22 8.75 63.31 -12.45
N HIS A 23 7.60 63.49 -13.12
CA HIS A 23 6.31 63.02 -12.60
C HIS A 23 6.18 61.49 -12.59
N ASN A 24 6.82 60.79 -13.53
CA ASN A 24 6.85 59.33 -13.54
C ASN A 24 7.81 58.74 -12.50
N PHE A 25 8.83 59.49 -12.08
CA PHE A 25 9.82 59.04 -11.08
C PHE A 25 9.41 59.35 -9.63
N LEU A 26 8.61 60.40 -9.40
CA LEU A 26 8.12 60.75 -8.06
C LEU A 26 7.00 59.82 -7.54
N ASN A 27 6.34 59.08 -8.43
CA ASN A 27 5.31 58.08 -8.07
C ASN A 27 5.90 56.69 -7.77
N ALA A 28 7.23 56.53 -7.74
CA ALA A 28 7.88 55.23 -7.56
C ALA A 28 8.51 55.00 -6.17
N GLN A 29 8.47 55.97 -5.25
CA GLN A 29 9.00 55.78 -3.88
C GLN A 29 8.26 56.66 -2.86
N THR A 30 7.20 56.12 -2.28
CA THR A 30 6.79 56.39 -0.90
C THR A 30 6.57 55.04 -0.24
N ASN A 31 7.62 54.52 0.40
CA ASN A 31 7.48 53.51 1.44
C ASN A 31 6.96 54.25 2.68
N ASP A 32 5.65 54.27 2.85
CA ASP A 32 5.03 54.41 4.16
C ASP A 32 4.46 53.05 4.53
N ASP A 33 5.08 52.43 5.53
CA ASP A 33 4.64 51.21 6.19
C ASP A 33 3.29 51.45 6.88
N GLU A 34 2.19 51.26 6.14
CA GLU A 34 0.90 50.87 6.71
C GLU A 34 0.57 49.48 6.15
N GLY A 35 0.65 48.48 7.02
CA GLY A 35 0.31 47.11 6.68
C GLY A 35 -1.05 47.07 6.00
N THR A 36 -1.04 46.76 4.70
CA THR A 36 -2.27 46.60 3.93
C THR A 36 -3.00 45.42 4.57
N LYS A 37 -4.11 45.71 5.25
CA LYS A 37 -5.04 44.69 5.71
C LYS A 37 -5.48 43.99 4.43
N ILE A 38 -4.92 42.80 4.16
CA ILE A 38 -5.31 41.98 3.03
C ILE A 38 -6.77 41.64 3.30
N ASP A 39 -7.66 42.37 2.62
CA ASP A 39 -9.07 42.04 2.62
C ASP A 39 -9.17 40.72 1.84
N LEU A 40 -9.39 39.62 2.56
CA LEU A 40 -9.56 38.26 2.04
C LEU A 40 -10.90 38.15 1.27
N ASN A 41 -11.24 39.14 0.47
CA ASN A 41 -12.35 39.10 -0.45
C ASN A 41 -11.96 38.14 -1.59
N ASN A 42 -12.19 36.85 -1.33
CA ASN A 42 -12.21 35.77 -2.31
C ASN A 42 -11.03 35.78 -3.29
N VAL A 43 -9.80 35.76 -2.78
CA VAL A 43 -8.72 35.15 -3.55
C VAL A 43 -9.02 33.65 -3.60
N ASN A 44 -9.89 33.26 -4.53
CA ASN A 44 -10.10 31.88 -4.93
C ASN A 44 -8.86 31.47 -5.73
N VAL A 45 -7.74 31.28 -5.03
CA VAL A 45 -6.64 30.54 -5.61
C VAL A 45 -7.21 29.16 -5.83
N GLN A 46 -7.56 28.83 -7.07
CA GLN A 46 -7.77 27.44 -7.49
C GLN A 46 -6.42 26.70 -7.40
N VAL A 47 -5.81 26.65 -6.21
CA VAL A 47 -4.77 25.68 -5.92
C VAL A 47 -5.52 24.36 -6.00
N LYS A 48 -5.27 23.61 -7.07
CA LYS A 48 -5.72 22.22 -7.18
C LYS A 48 -5.42 21.56 -5.85
N ALA A 49 -6.47 21.13 -5.13
CA ALA A 49 -6.32 20.54 -3.80
C ALA A 49 -5.23 19.46 -3.87
N LEU A 50 -4.32 19.49 -2.89
CA LEU A 50 -3.27 18.47 -2.82
C LEU A 50 -3.94 17.09 -2.79
N PRO A 51 -3.41 16.09 -3.53
CA PRO A 51 -3.99 14.78 -3.50
C PRO A 51 -3.98 14.22 -2.07
N THR A 52 -5.12 13.73 -1.61
CA THR A 52 -5.29 13.18 -0.27
C THR A 52 -5.68 11.71 -0.31
N ILE A 53 -5.33 11.00 0.76
CA ILE A 53 -5.84 9.66 1.07
C ILE A 53 -6.25 9.60 2.52
N PHE A 54 -7.14 8.67 2.85
CA PHE A 54 -7.44 8.29 4.22
C PHE A 54 -6.76 6.98 4.53
N LEU A 55 -5.98 6.95 5.60
CA LEU A 55 -5.35 5.74 6.11
C LEU A 55 -5.88 5.51 7.54
N PHE A 56 -6.63 4.43 7.72
CA PHE A 56 -7.27 4.08 9.00
C PHE A 56 -8.10 5.24 9.60
N GLY A 57 -8.84 5.95 8.74
CA GLY A 57 -9.68 7.09 9.13
C GLY A 57 -8.95 8.42 9.30
N GLN A 58 -7.61 8.44 9.27
CA GLN A 58 -6.83 9.68 9.35
C GLN A 58 -6.48 10.19 7.94
N GLN A 59 -6.57 11.50 7.73
CA GLN A 59 -6.32 12.14 6.45
C GLN A 59 -4.85 12.51 6.26
N TYR A 60 -4.30 12.13 5.12
CA TYR A 60 -2.92 12.42 4.72
C TYR A 60 -2.87 13.12 3.37
N THR A 61 -1.91 14.04 3.23
CA THR A 61 -1.44 14.56 1.95
C THR A 61 -0.52 13.52 1.31
N PHE A 62 -0.74 13.19 0.04
CA PHE A 62 0.04 12.18 -0.66
C PHE A 62 0.32 12.58 -2.11
N ARG A 63 1.49 13.19 -2.33
CA ARG A 63 1.86 13.74 -3.65
C ARG A 63 1.85 12.69 -4.77
N GLU A 64 2.17 11.43 -4.45
CA GLU A 64 2.23 10.32 -5.41
C GLU A 64 0.92 9.52 -5.52
N ARG A 65 -0.21 10.05 -5.00
CA ARG A 65 -1.51 9.36 -5.00
C ARG A 65 -1.86 8.74 -6.36
N ASP A 66 -1.75 9.50 -7.44
CA ASP A 66 -2.14 9.04 -8.78
C ASP A 66 -1.21 7.94 -9.30
N ASN A 67 0.09 8.03 -8.97
CA ASN A 67 1.08 7.00 -9.29
C ASN A 67 0.81 5.73 -8.48
N PHE A 68 0.48 5.86 -7.21
CA PHE A 68 0.07 4.74 -6.36
C PHE A 68 -1.19 4.06 -6.90
N ILE A 69 -2.24 4.82 -7.25
CA ILE A 69 -3.48 4.26 -7.80
C ILE A 69 -3.20 3.53 -9.12
N ARG A 70 -2.40 4.13 -10.01
CA ARG A 70 -1.97 3.49 -11.26
C ARG A 70 -1.20 2.20 -10.97
N GLY A 71 -0.26 2.25 -10.02
CA GLY A 71 0.54 1.11 -9.60
C GLY A 71 -0.31 -0.02 -9.05
N ILE A 72 -1.20 0.24 -8.09
CA ILE A 72 -2.04 -0.78 -7.47
C ILE A 72 -3.01 -1.40 -8.48
N LEU A 73 -3.62 -0.59 -9.36
CA LEU A 73 -4.56 -1.07 -10.39
C LEU A 73 -3.89 -1.97 -11.43
N LYS A 74 -2.65 -1.63 -11.85
CA LYS A 74 -1.87 -2.45 -12.79
C LYS A 74 -1.24 -3.68 -12.11
N SER A 75 -1.00 -3.61 -10.81
CA SER A 75 -0.37 -4.67 -10.05
C SER A 75 -1.26 -5.91 -9.94
N LYS A 76 -0.63 -7.03 -9.57
CA LYS A 76 -1.34 -8.24 -9.16
C LYS A 76 -1.63 -8.16 -7.65
N TRP A 77 -2.49 -7.21 -7.26
CA TRP A 77 -2.83 -6.89 -5.86
C TRP A 77 -3.39 -8.08 -5.05
N PHE A 78 -3.83 -9.13 -5.74
CA PHE A 78 -4.33 -10.39 -5.20
C PHE A 78 -3.22 -11.42 -4.90
N LEU A 79 -1.94 -11.11 -5.16
CA LEU A 79 -0.81 -11.97 -4.82
C LEU A 79 -0.24 -11.67 -3.44
N LYS A 80 0.33 -12.71 -2.81
CA LYS A 80 0.85 -12.69 -1.43
C LYS A 80 2.19 -11.96 -1.27
N ASP A 81 2.88 -11.70 -2.37
CA ASP A 81 4.18 -11.03 -2.44
C ASP A 81 4.07 -9.54 -2.75
N LEU A 82 2.85 -9.02 -2.95
CA LEU A 82 2.60 -7.59 -3.09
C LEU A 82 3.21 -6.84 -1.91
N SER A 83 3.99 -5.80 -2.22
CA SER A 83 4.53 -4.87 -1.25
C SER A 83 4.03 -3.47 -1.59
N ILE A 84 3.54 -2.75 -0.59
CA ILE A 84 3.12 -1.35 -0.70
C ILE A 84 3.94 -0.56 0.30
N SER A 85 4.57 0.50 -0.18
CA SER A 85 5.29 1.48 0.63
C SER A 85 4.84 2.86 0.21
N LEU A 86 4.33 3.66 1.15
CA LEU A 86 3.85 5.01 0.91
C LEU A 86 4.55 5.96 1.88
N ASP A 87 5.09 7.04 1.33
CA ASP A 87 5.53 8.19 2.11
C ASP A 87 4.39 9.21 2.14
N LEU A 88 3.86 9.45 3.34
CA LEU A 88 2.65 10.22 3.62
C LEU A 88 2.99 11.41 4.51
N GLU A 89 2.14 12.43 4.49
CA GLU A 89 2.25 13.60 5.36
C GLU A 89 0.90 13.90 6.01
N GLU A 90 0.84 13.98 7.33
CA GLU A 90 -0.39 14.31 8.05
C GLU A 90 -0.89 15.70 7.66
N PHE A 91 -2.18 15.80 7.30
CA PHE A 91 -2.72 17.05 6.76
C PHE A 91 -2.68 18.24 7.74
N TYR A 92 -2.92 17.99 9.03
CA TYR A 92 -3.01 19.06 10.04
C TYR A 92 -1.64 19.43 10.63
N THR A 93 -0.73 18.48 10.74
CA THR A 93 0.53 18.64 11.49
C THR A 93 1.76 18.70 10.58
N ASN A 94 1.61 18.41 9.27
CA ASN A 94 2.71 18.23 8.32
C ASN A 94 3.73 17.16 8.74
N ARG A 95 3.33 16.24 9.63
CA ARG A 95 4.21 15.17 10.09
C ARG A 95 4.35 14.12 9.00
N VAL A 96 5.59 13.80 8.65
CA VAL A 96 5.90 12.73 7.69
C VAL A 96 5.74 11.36 8.33
N PHE A 97 5.08 10.44 7.62
CA PHE A 97 4.82 9.07 8.01
C PHE A 97 5.15 8.11 6.87
N ARG A 98 5.69 6.94 7.19
CA ARG A 98 5.93 5.87 6.21
C ARG A 98 5.00 4.69 6.49
N PHE A 99 4.12 4.41 5.55
CA PHE A 99 3.24 3.25 5.58
C PHE A 99 3.85 2.09 4.80
N ASN A 100 3.90 0.90 5.39
CA ASN A 100 4.35 -0.32 4.72
C ASN A 100 3.35 -1.45 4.91
N HIS A 101 3.06 -2.17 3.83
CA HIS A 101 2.24 -3.37 3.84
C HIS A 101 2.85 -4.45 2.95
N LYS A 102 2.72 -5.70 3.38
CA LYS A 102 3.09 -6.87 2.60
C LYS A 102 1.96 -7.88 2.60
N GLY A 103 1.60 -8.35 1.42
CA GLY A 103 0.56 -9.34 1.21
C GLY A 103 -0.60 -8.81 0.40
N LYS A 104 -1.59 -9.69 0.23
CA LYS A 104 -2.78 -9.41 -0.57
C LYS A 104 -3.56 -8.22 -0.02
N VAL A 105 -4.19 -7.51 -0.94
CA VAL A 105 -5.09 -6.39 -0.66
C VAL A 105 -6.43 -6.69 -1.30
N GLU A 106 -7.53 -6.17 -0.77
CA GLU A 106 -8.81 -6.11 -1.49
C GLU A 106 -8.97 -4.75 -2.13
N LEU A 107 -9.34 -4.71 -3.41
CA LEU A 107 -9.53 -3.45 -4.12
C LEU A 107 -11.02 -3.23 -4.39
N LEU A 108 -11.56 -2.13 -3.89
CA LEU A 108 -12.94 -1.72 -4.11
C LEU A 108 -12.96 -0.48 -5.00
N LEU A 109 -13.76 -0.53 -6.05
CA LEU A 109 -14.05 0.61 -6.91
C LEU A 109 -15.53 0.95 -6.76
N LYS A 110 -15.85 2.15 -6.25
CA LYS A 110 -17.22 2.60 -5.98
C LYS A 110 -18.01 1.56 -5.19
N SER A 111 -17.42 1.11 -4.08
CA SER A 111 -17.97 0.07 -3.19
C SER A 111 -18.16 -1.32 -3.80
N LYS A 112 -17.66 -1.57 -5.02
CA LYS A 112 -17.69 -2.90 -5.64
C LYS A 112 -16.30 -3.51 -5.65
N LYS A 113 -16.19 -4.75 -5.19
CA LYS A 113 -14.93 -5.50 -5.24
C LYS A 113 -14.51 -5.68 -6.69
N LEU A 114 -13.28 -5.25 -7.00
CA LEU A 114 -12.71 -5.38 -8.32
C LEU A 114 -12.28 -6.84 -8.54
N PRO A 115 -12.64 -7.47 -9.68
CA PRO A 115 -12.17 -8.81 -9.98
C PRO A 115 -10.67 -8.83 -10.31
N THR A 116 -10.04 -9.99 -10.12
CA THR A 116 -8.61 -10.20 -10.37
C THR A 116 -8.23 -9.94 -11.83
N ASN A 117 -9.09 -10.32 -12.77
CA ASN A 117 -9.00 -9.92 -14.17
C ASN A 117 -9.98 -8.77 -14.42
N ASN A 118 -9.46 -7.60 -14.76
CA ASN A 118 -10.24 -6.40 -14.98
C ASN A 118 -9.62 -5.51 -16.07
N LYS A 119 -10.36 -4.49 -16.48
CA LYS A 119 -9.96 -3.58 -17.56
C LYS A 119 -8.72 -2.70 -17.26
N TYR A 120 -8.22 -2.71 -16.03
CA TYR A 120 -7.06 -1.93 -15.58
C TYR A 120 -5.77 -2.77 -15.48
N ASN A 121 -5.88 -4.10 -15.52
CA ASN A 121 -4.72 -5.02 -15.49
C ASN A 121 -4.72 -6.03 -16.64
N SER A 122 -5.27 -5.62 -17.79
CA SER A 122 -5.17 -6.39 -19.03
C SER A 122 -3.73 -6.33 -19.58
N PHE A 123 -3.09 -7.49 -19.75
CA PHE A 123 -1.69 -7.62 -20.18
C PHE A 123 -1.51 -7.85 -21.70
N PHE A 124 -2.57 -7.75 -22.51
CA PHE A 124 -2.47 -7.92 -23.96
C PHE A 124 -1.88 -6.65 -24.62
N VAL A 125 -1.17 -6.81 -25.76
CA VAL A 125 -0.45 -5.72 -26.45
C VAL A 125 -1.36 -4.55 -26.81
N ASP A 126 -2.53 -4.82 -27.39
CA ASP A 126 -3.55 -3.78 -27.63
C ASP A 126 -4.21 -3.34 -26.31
N GLY A 127 -4.39 -4.27 -25.38
CA GLY A 127 -5.02 -4.08 -24.08
C GLY A 127 -4.25 -3.18 -23.10
N ALA A 128 -2.94 -2.98 -23.29
CA ALA A 128 -2.12 -2.11 -22.44
C ALA A 128 -2.47 -0.63 -22.64
N ALA A 129 -2.62 -0.18 -23.90
CA ALA A 129 -3.05 1.16 -24.21
C ALA A 129 -4.49 1.43 -23.73
N TYR A 130 -5.39 0.45 -23.91
CA TYR A 130 -6.76 0.52 -23.38
C TYR A 130 -6.80 0.56 -21.85
N SER A 131 -5.92 -0.19 -21.17
CA SER A 131 -5.77 -0.15 -19.71
C SER A 131 -5.34 1.23 -19.24
N ASP A 132 -4.30 1.81 -19.84
CA ASP A 132 -3.78 3.11 -19.44
C ASP A 132 -4.78 4.25 -19.64
N LEU A 133 -5.56 4.20 -20.72
CA LEU A 133 -6.66 5.14 -20.96
C LEU A 133 -7.75 5.01 -19.89
N ASN A 134 -8.14 3.78 -19.54
CA ASN A 134 -9.14 3.50 -18.50
C ASN A 134 -8.67 3.97 -17.12
N ILE A 135 -7.39 3.76 -16.79
CA ILE A 135 -6.79 4.24 -15.54
C ILE A 135 -6.77 5.77 -15.50
N THR A 136 -6.34 6.42 -16.58
CA THR A 136 -6.25 7.88 -16.64
C THR A 136 -7.63 8.54 -16.48
N ARG A 137 -8.65 7.99 -17.15
CA ARG A 137 -10.05 8.40 -16.95
C ARG A 137 -10.51 8.19 -15.52
N LEU A 138 -10.20 7.03 -14.93
CA LEU A 138 -10.57 6.76 -13.54
C LEU A 138 -9.90 7.79 -12.61
N ILE A 139 -8.58 7.97 -12.69
CA ILE A 139 -7.81 8.90 -11.84
C ILE A 139 -8.42 10.30 -11.85
N SER A 140 -8.80 10.81 -13.04
CA SER A 140 -9.42 12.13 -13.16
C SER A 140 -10.78 12.26 -12.44
N SER A 141 -11.46 11.14 -12.18
CA SER A 141 -12.76 11.09 -11.52
C SER A 141 -12.70 10.73 -10.03
N ILE A 142 -11.50 10.42 -9.51
CA ILE A 142 -11.34 10.02 -8.11
C ILE A 142 -11.53 11.22 -7.21
N LYS A 143 -12.50 11.11 -6.31
CA LYS A 143 -12.73 12.07 -5.23
C LYS A 143 -11.92 11.69 -4.01
N GLU A 144 -11.82 10.39 -3.73
CA GLU A 144 -11.29 9.91 -2.47
C GLU A 144 -10.69 8.51 -2.60
N VAL A 145 -9.60 8.26 -1.86
CA VAL A 145 -9.02 6.93 -1.66
C VAL A 145 -8.91 6.64 -0.18
N ARG A 146 -9.43 5.49 0.26
CA ARG A 146 -9.33 5.01 1.63
C ARG A 146 -8.53 3.71 1.68
N ILE A 147 -7.68 3.58 2.69
CA ILE A 147 -6.91 2.38 3.01
C ILE A 147 -7.27 1.99 4.44
N ASP A 148 -7.93 0.84 4.57
CA ASP A 148 -8.43 0.36 5.85
C ASP A 148 -8.02 -1.09 6.12
N SER A 149 -8.03 -1.46 7.40
CA SER A 149 -7.81 -2.84 7.84
C SER A 149 -9.08 -3.68 7.71
N ILE A 150 -8.95 -4.93 7.27
CA ILE A 150 -10.05 -5.89 7.27
C ILE A 150 -10.04 -6.63 8.62
N GLN A 151 -10.86 -6.16 9.57
CA GLN A 151 -10.85 -6.65 10.95
C GLN A 151 -11.13 -8.16 11.06
N GLU A 152 -12.13 -8.66 10.31
CA GLU A 152 -12.47 -10.08 10.27
C GLU A 152 -11.28 -10.95 9.81
N SER A 153 -10.58 -10.50 8.76
CA SER A 153 -9.37 -11.15 8.25
C SER A 153 -8.22 -11.16 9.27
N ILE A 154 -8.06 -10.08 10.03
CA ILE A 154 -7.05 -10.00 11.09
C ILE A 154 -7.34 -11.01 12.20
N VAL A 155 -8.61 -11.09 12.64
CA VAL A 155 -9.06 -12.07 13.64
C VAL A 155 -8.83 -13.50 13.13
N LEU A 156 -9.25 -13.80 11.90
CA LEU A 156 -9.05 -15.11 11.28
C LEU A 156 -7.56 -15.49 11.22
N ARG A 157 -6.69 -14.54 10.84
CA ARG A 157 -5.25 -14.77 10.80
C ARG A 157 -4.67 -15.07 12.18
N LYS A 158 -5.14 -14.38 13.23
CA LYS A 158 -4.73 -14.63 14.61
C LYS A 158 -5.13 -16.04 15.07
N ILE A 159 -6.35 -16.47 14.75
CA ILE A 159 -6.82 -17.83 15.03
C ILE A 159 -5.92 -18.87 14.35
N LEU A 160 -5.67 -18.72 13.04
CA LEU A 160 -4.80 -19.63 12.29
C LEU A 160 -3.37 -19.68 12.84
N LEU A 161 -2.83 -18.57 13.34
CA LEU A 161 -1.51 -18.55 13.98
C LEU A 161 -1.49 -19.37 15.27
N ASN A 162 -2.52 -19.26 16.11
CA ASN A 162 -2.64 -20.06 17.33
C ASN A 162 -2.78 -21.55 17.00
N GLU A 163 -3.65 -21.90 16.04
CA GLU A 163 -3.80 -23.29 15.58
C GLU A 163 -2.47 -23.87 15.06
N LEU A 164 -1.65 -23.06 14.39
CA LEU A 164 -0.33 -23.50 13.92
C LEU A 164 0.64 -23.79 15.06
N VAL A 165 0.58 -23.02 16.15
CA VAL A 165 1.41 -23.26 17.35
C VAL A 165 1.01 -24.60 17.98
N GLU A 166 -0.29 -24.82 18.19
CA GLU A 166 -0.82 -26.08 18.75
C GLU A 166 -0.43 -27.29 17.89
N LEU A 167 -0.65 -27.22 16.58
CA LEU A 167 -0.27 -28.30 15.66
C LEU A 167 1.23 -28.59 15.65
N ASN A 168 2.09 -27.57 15.82
CA ASN A 168 3.54 -27.79 15.88
C ASN A 168 3.95 -28.46 17.20
N ASN A 169 3.30 -28.12 18.31
CA ASN A 169 3.52 -28.80 19.59
C ASN A 169 3.13 -30.28 19.48
N GLU A 170 1.94 -30.59 18.93
CA GLU A 170 1.51 -31.97 18.68
C GLU A 170 2.50 -32.74 17.78
N ILE A 171 3.01 -32.09 16.73
CA ILE A 171 4.03 -32.69 15.85
C ILE A 171 5.31 -33.01 16.61
N SER A 172 5.74 -32.12 17.51
CA SER A 172 6.91 -32.32 18.37
C SER A 172 6.72 -33.53 19.28
N ASP A 173 5.56 -33.63 19.94
CA ASP A 173 5.25 -34.75 20.86
C ASP A 173 5.20 -36.10 20.12
N ILE A 174 4.61 -36.12 18.93
CA ILE A 174 4.59 -37.32 18.07
C ILE A 174 6.00 -37.67 17.60
N GLN A 175 6.85 -36.69 17.29
CA GLN A 175 8.23 -36.92 16.88
C GLN A 175 9.02 -37.62 18.00
N VAL A 176 8.93 -37.12 19.23
CA VAL A 176 9.54 -37.74 20.43
C VAL A 176 9.05 -39.18 20.61
N SER A 177 7.73 -39.39 20.44
CA SER A 177 7.13 -40.73 20.54
C SER A 177 7.66 -41.69 19.48
N ILE A 178 7.79 -41.23 18.23
CA ILE A 178 8.34 -42.03 17.12
C ILE A 178 9.79 -42.42 17.41
N ASP A 179 10.61 -41.48 17.87
CA ASP A 179 12.03 -41.73 18.09
C ASP A 179 12.26 -42.70 19.25
N LYS A 180 11.45 -42.62 20.32
CA LYS A 180 11.41 -43.63 21.40
C LYS A 180 11.15 -45.04 20.86
N TYR A 181 10.22 -45.19 19.92
CA TYR A 181 9.95 -46.51 19.36
C TYR A 181 11.07 -46.98 18.44
N LYS A 182 11.69 -46.11 17.62
CA LYS A 182 12.78 -46.50 16.71
C LYS A 182 14.00 -47.09 17.41
N GLU A 183 14.44 -46.51 18.52
CA GLU A 183 15.62 -46.98 19.27
C GLU A 183 15.49 -48.44 19.76
N VAL A 184 14.27 -48.98 19.82
CA VAL A 184 13.99 -50.35 20.26
C VAL A 184 14.20 -51.40 19.15
N TYR A 185 14.39 -51.00 17.88
CA TYR A 185 14.25 -51.91 16.72
C TYR A 185 15.50 -52.16 15.86
N ASP A 186 16.67 -51.60 16.17
CA ASP A 186 17.86 -51.79 15.31
C ASP A 186 18.45 -53.23 15.32
N ASP A 187 17.92 -54.18 16.10
CA ASP A 187 18.41 -55.58 16.22
C ASP A 187 17.42 -56.66 15.71
N VAL A 188 17.07 -56.64 14.42
CA VAL A 188 16.15 -57.66 13.84
C VAL A 188 16.91 -58.87 13.27
N VAL A 189 16.95 -59.97 14.02
CA VAL A 189 17.38 -61.30 13.52
C VAL A 189 16.15 -62.17 13.21
N LEU A 190 15.93 -62.50 11.94
CA LEU A 190 14.83 -63.32 11.44
C LEU A 190 15.07 -64.82 11.70
N SER A 191 14.53 -65.37 12.78
CA SER A 191 14.44 -66.83 13.02
C SER A 191 13.02 -67.39 12.77
N LYS A 192 12.85 -68.71 12.58
CA LYS A 192 11.58 -69.34 12.12
C LYS A 192 10.46 -69.55 13.18
N ARG A 193 10.66 -69.29 14.48
CA ARG A 193 9.61 -69.43 15.53
C ARG A 193 9.16 -68.08 16.11
N LEU A 194 7.86 -67.85 16.26
CA LEU A 194 7.31 -66.67 16.97
C LEU A 194 7.46 -66.87 18.49
N SER A 195 8.33 -66.10 19.13
CA SER A 195 8.41 -65.98 20.59
C SER A 195 7.63 -64.76 21.08
N ASP A 196 7.32 -64.66 22.38
CA ASP A 196 6.66 -63.48 22.99
C ASP A 196 7.38 -62.15 22.69
N LYS A 197 8.71 -62.22 22.50
CA LYS A 197 9.55 -61.09 22.08
C LYS A 197 9.14 -60.57 20.70
N LYS A 198 8.77 -61.45 19.76
CA LYS A 198 8.28 -61.07 18.42
C LYS A 198 6.87 -60.48 18.45
N PHE A 199 5.97 -60.96 19.31
CA PHE A 199 4.65 -60.37 19.47
C PHE A 199 4.74 -58.91 19.95
N LYS A 200 5.55 -58.64 20.98
CA LYS A 200 5.82 -57.26 21.46
C LYS A 200 6.44 -56.37 20.38
N GLN A 201 7.28 -56.94 19.52
CA GLN A 201 7.88 -56.22 18.40
C GLN A 201 6.85 -55.83 17.33
N ILE A 202 5.97 -56.75 16.93
CA ILE A 202 4.88 -56.47 15.98
C ILE A 202 3.96 -55.37 16.52
N GLU A 203 3.57 -55.46 17.80
CA GLU A 203 2.72 -54.46 18.46
C GLU A 203 3.33 -53.04 18.41
N GLY A 204 4.64 -52.90 18.66
CA GLY A 204 5.28 -51.58 18.55
C GLY A 204 5.47 -51.09 17.12
N LEU A 205 5.59 -51.98 16.11
CA LEU A 205 5.57 -51.58 14.69
C LEU A 205 4.20 -51.06 14.27
N GLU A 206 3.12 -51.68 14.77
CA GLU A 206 1.75 -51.18 14.57
C GLU A 206 1.58 -49.79 15.18
N LYS A 207 2.05 -49.58 16.42
CA LYS A 207 2.03 -48.26 17.09
C LYS A 207 2.83 -47.22 16.31
N LEU A 208 4.04 -47.57 15.85
CA LEU A 208 4.88 -46.69 15.05
C LEU A 208 4.22 -46.31 13.71
N SER A 209 3.56 -47.28 13.05
CA SER A 209 2.78 -47.02 11.83
C SER A 209 1.65 -46.02 12.06
N ILE A 210 0.90 -46.16 13.15
CA ILE A 210 -0.17 -45.22 13.55
C ILE A 210 0.40 -43.82 13.81
N LEU A 211 1.48 -43.71 14.57
CA LEU A 211 2.14 -42.44 14.87
C LEU A 211 2.64 -41.74 13.59
N GLN A 212 3.27 -42.48 12.68
CA GLN A 212 3.72 -41.94 11.39
C GLN A 212 2.56 -41.46 10.52
N LYS A 213 1.43 -42.17 10.51
CA LYS A 213 0.21 -41.75 9.80
C LYS A 213 -0.33 -40.44 10.38
N ASN A 214 -0.42 -40.35 11.71
CA ASN A 214 -0.88 -39.14 12.40
C ASN A 214 0.05 -37.95 12.13
N TYR A 215 1.36 -38.15 12.24
CA TYR A 215 2.38 -37.16 11.91
C TYR A 215 2.22 -36.57 10.50
N ARG A 216 2.04 -37.44 9.49
CA ARG A 216 1.78 -37.00 8.10
C ARG A 216 0.47 -36.21 8.01
N GLY A 217 -0.56 -36.62 8.73
CA GLY A 217 -1.85 -35.91 8.82
C GLY A 217 -1.71 -34.49 9.38
N LEU A 218 -0.99 -34.33 10.48
CA LEU A 218 -0.73 -33.04 11.11
C LEU A 218 0.10 -32.12 10.19
N LYS A 219 1.16 -32.62 9.57
CA LYS A 219 1.95 -31.84 8.58
C LYS A 219 1.09 -31.31 7.43
N ARG A 220 0.14 -32.12 6.94
CA ARG A 220 -0.83 -31.68 5.93
C ARG A 220 -1.77 -30.58 6.47
N LYS A 221 -2.25 -30.69 7.71
CA LYS A 221 -3.03 -29.62 8.36
C LYS A 221 -2.24 -28.31 8.47
N VAL A 222 -1.00 -28.36 8.97
CA VAL A 222 -0.08 -27.21 9.05
C VAL A 222 0.08 -26.54 7.69
N THR A 223 0.33 -27.34 6.65
CA THR A 223 0.50 -26.83 5.28
C THR A 223 -0.77 -26.12 4.79
N ARG A 224 -1.95 -26.70 5.01
CA ARG A 224 -3.24 -26.08 4.65
C ARG A 224 -3.47 -24.77 5.41
N ASN A 225 -3.20 -24.73 6.71
CA ASN A 225 -3.39 -23.52 7.52
C ASN A 225 -2.42 -22.40 7.11
N ARG A 226 -1.17 -22.72 6.78
CA ARG A 226 -0.22 -21.76 6.21
C ARG A 226 -0.71 -21.18 4.88
N LEU A 227 -1.18 -22.03 3.97
CA LEU A 227 -1.71 -21.58 2.68
C LEU A 227 -2.95 -20.69 2.85
N LYS A 228 -3.88 -21.05 3.75
CA LYS A 228 -5.02 -20.21 4.11
C LYS A 228 -4.54 -18.85 4.62
N MET A 229 -3.62 -18.84 5.57
CA MET A 229 -3.08 -17.60 6.17
C MET A 229 -2.45 -16.67 5.12
N GLU A 230 -1.64 -17.21 4.20
CA GLU A 230 -1.02 -16.44 3.10
C GLU A 230 -2.04 -15.92 2.08
N SER A 231 -3.24 -16.50 2.05
CA SER A 231 -4.30 -16.12 1.13
C SER A 231 -5.22 -15.02 1.66
N ILE A 232 -5.14 -14.69 2.94
CA ILE A 232 -5.97 -13.68 3.59
C ILE A 232 -5.48 -12.28 3.19
N ALA A 233 -6.39 -11.45 2.69
CA ALA A 233 -6.15 -10.02 2.54
C ALA A 233 -6.42 -9.32 3.87
N LEU A 234 -5.46 -8.50 4.32
CA LEU A 234 -5.56 -7.77 5.60
C LEU A 234 -5.91 -6.30 5.42
N LEU A 235 -5.75 -5.79 4.19
CA LEU A 235 -6.05 -4.42 3.84
C LEU A 235 -7.06 -4.36 2.72
N VAL A 236 -7.86 -3.31 2.75
CA VAL A 236 -8.74 -2.92 1.68
C VAL A 236 -8.36 -1.52 1.20
N VAL A 237 -8.28 -1.34 -0.12
CA VAL A 237 -8.12 -0.04 -0.78
C VAL A 237 -9.43 0.26 -1.49
N SER A 238 -10.08 1.35 -1.09
CA SER A 238 -11.37 1.79 -1.64
C SER A 238 -11.19 3.08 -2.42
N ILE A 239 -11.61 3.07 -3.69
CA ILE A 239 -11.50 4.20 -4.62
C ILE A 239 -12.91 4.68 -4.96
N TYR A 240 -13.20 5.97 -4.68
CA TYR A 240 -14.51 6.60 -4.88
C TYR A 240 -14.49 7.68 -5.98
#